data_AF-A0A2P8E1S3-F1
#
_entry.id   AF-A0A2P8E1S3-F1
#
_cell.length_a   1.000
_cell.length_b   1.000
_cell.length_c   1.000
_cell.angle_alpha   90.00
_cell.angle_beta   90.00
_cell.angle_gamma   90.00
#
_symmetry.space_group_name_H-M   'P 1'
#
loop_
_entity.id
_entity.type
_entity.pdbx_description
1 polymer ?
#
loop_
_entity_poly.entity_id
_entity_poly.type
_entity_poly.pdbx_seq_one_letter_code
_entity_poly.pdbx_strand_id
1 'polypeptide(L)'
;MENVTNDLKTLFDEAKQRSEFDFVLTLINYRGMGTHKLMTNLYEWFDAIEFYKNLYQGHTGKEKTRIAALLYSTFFENSDFYNIIGSLCKVKTGYKGSSYLFWKTKKYDRLLGIGEKQDSILELLHDAGKPNIVDFFKQNHFKEIRNTFSHSAYALSADEYILHDTEPIYIEGLGQSSFNVETFFYPKVDNVIIFFSTFKDLYLSSFASYRADKVVKGYFPNLCDITILGAVDGLKGFKIKNSVQFYGQWHDSGIWYDEQYDMYAGHNITFNMPNVETVEIDDQLKRYENKDDIHQSDVEFHNLMEKISDRKQPNEIARATNLLLKFGGLRHKKMEQEQNPFKKKSFPKFILPFYKRAIEIGSPLFDTTPIKKAIEELENG
;
A
#
# COMPACT_ATOMS: atom_id res chain seq x y z
N MET A 1 8.87 -2.92 19.40
CA MET A 1 8.23 -1.70 18.84
C MET A 1 9.21 -0.60 18.45
N GLU A 2 10.31 -0.38 19.17
CA GLU A 2 11.29 0.67 18.84
C GLU A 2 11.83 0.60 17.39
N ASN A 3 12.25 -0.58 16.93
CA ASN A 3 12.70 -0.74 15.54
C ASN A 3 11.60 -0.43 14.52
N VAL A 4 10.34 -0.75 14.83
CA VAL A 4 9.18 -0.48 13.96
C VAL A 4 8.96 1.04 13.84
N THR A 5 8.99 1.75 14.97
CA THR A 5 8.82 3.22 14.96
C THR A 5 10.01 3.91 14.31
N ASN A 6 11.22 3.37 14.45
CA ASN A 6 12.40 3.87 13.74
C ASN A 6 12.31 3.65 12.23
N ASP A 7 11.88 2.47 11.77
CA ASP A 7 11.63 2.21 10.34
C ASP A 7 10.60 3.19 9.77
N LEU A 8 9.56 3.52 10.55
CA LEU A 8 8.54 4.48 10.14
C LEU A 8 9.10 5.91 10.03
N LYS A 9 9.87 6.36 11.03
CA LYS A 9 10.54 7.68 11.00
C LYS A 9 11.47 7.80 9.80
N THR A 10 12.36 6.82 9.64
CA THR A 10 13.32 6.80 8.55
C THR A 10 12.65 6.67 7.19
N LEU A 11 11.48 6.02 7.07
CA LEU A 11 10.71 6.00 5.81
C LEU A 11 10.27 7.42 5.40
N PHE A 12 9.76 8.22 6.33
CA PHE A 12 9.38 9.61 6.06
C PHE A 12 10.60 10.45 5.66
N ASP A 13 11.69 10.34 6.42
CA ASP A 13 12.91 11.10 6.18
C ASP A 13 13.55 10.76 4.83
N GLU A 14 13.71 9.47 4.53
CA GLU A 14 14.32 9.00 3.29
C GLU A 14 13.46 9.34 2.06
N ALA A 15 12.13 9.24 2.18
CA ALA A 15 11.22 9.65 1.11
C ALA A 15 11.34 11.16 0.83
N LYS A 16 11.34 11.99 1.87
CA LYS A 16 11.53 13.44 1.74
C LYS A 16 12.90 13.79 1.15
N GLN A 17 13.97 13.12 1.58
CA GLN A 17 15.32 13.32 1.06
C GLN A 17 15.44 12.90 -0.41
N ARG A 18 14.75 11.83 -0.81
CA ARG A 18 14.79 11.31 -2.18
C ARG A 18 14.08 12.23 -3.17
N SER A 19 12.88 12.69 -2.83
CA SER A 19 12.13 13.68 -3.60
C SER A 19 11.18 14.43 -2.69
N GLU A 20 11.58 15.64 -2.26
CA GLU A 20 10.76 16.47 -1.40
C GLU A 20 9.44 16.88 -2.08
N PHE A 21 9.45 17.02 -3.42
CA PHE A 21 8.23 17.29 -4.17
C PHE A 21 7.25 16.11 -4.16
N ASP A 22 7.70 14.89 -4.48
CA ASP A 22 6.81 13.72 -4.46
C ASP A 22 6.36 13.36 -3.04
N PHE A 23 7.20 13.65 -2.03
CA PHE A 23 6.81 13.59 -0.63
C PHE A 23 5.67 14.57 -0.31
N VAL A 24 5.76 15.84 -0.74
CA VAL A 24 4.66 16.81 -0.59
C VAL A 24 3.41 16.38 -1.33
N LEU A 25 3.52 15.86 -2.55
CA LEU A 25 2.37 15.30 -3.28
C LEU A 25 1.70 14.16 -2.50
N THR A 26 2.50 13.29 -1.87
CA THR A 26 2.02 12.18 -1.04
C THR A 26 1.29 12.68 0.20
N LEU A 27 1.81 13.73 0.85
CA LEU A 27 1.17 14.36 2.00
C LEU A 27 -0.19 14.96 1.62
N ILE A 28 -0.25 15.78 0.56
CA ILE A 28 -1.48 16.41 0.07
C ILE A 28 -2.49 15.36 -0.39
N ASN A 29 -2.03 14.27 -1.02
CA ASN A 29 -2.84 13.18 -1.52
C ASN A 29 -4.06 13.67 -2.34
N TYR A 30 -3.83 14.64 -3.23
CA TYR A 30 -4.91 15.31 -3.97
C TYR A 30 -5.64 14.33 -4.89
N ARG A 31 -6.98 14.25 -4.73
CA ARG A 31 -7.88 13.43 -5.56
C ARG A 31 -9.00 14.23 -6.24
N GLY A 32 -9.11 15.52 -5.93
CA GLY A 32 -10.17 16.38 -6.40
C GLY A 32 -10.29 17.64 -5.53
N MET A 33 -11.11 18.59 -5.99
CA MET A 33 -11.38 19.81 -5.25
C MET A 33 -12.29 19.51 -4.06
N GLY A 34 -11.88 19.97 -2.88
CA GLY A 34 -12.67 19.86 -1.66
C GLY A 34 -11.85 20.12 -0.43
N THR A 35 -12.53 20.19 0.71
CA THR A 35 -11.89 20.46 2.00
C THR A 35 -10.89 19.38 2.35
N HIS A 36 -9.68 19.77 2.74
CA HIS A 36 -8.59 18.84 3.04
C HIS A 36 -8.96 17.81 4.12
N LYS A 37 -9.88 18.17 5.03
CA LYS A 37 -10.42 17.28 6.07
C LYS A 37 -11.51 16.31 5.58
N LEU A 38 -12.15 16.61 4.46
CA LEU A 38 -13.29 15.85 3.92
C LEU A 38 -12.93 15.05 2.66
N MET A 39 -11.83 15.39 1.99
CA MET A 39 -11.33 14.68 0.80
C MET A 39 -10.57 13.40 1.13
N THR A 40 -10.24 13.18 2.40
CA THR A 40 -9.63 11.96 2.93
C THR A 40 -10.33 11.57 4.21
N ASN A 41 -10.42 10.26 4.49
CA ASN A 41 -10.93 9.77 5.77
C ASN A 41 -9.86 9.76 6.87
N LEU A 42 -8.66 10.27 6.59
CA LEU A 42 -7.50 10.16 7.47
C LEU A 42 -7.67 10.97 8.76
N TYR A 43 -8.20 12.19 8.69
CA TYR A 43 -8.41 13.02 9.89
C TYR A 43 -9.50 12.46 10.79
N GLU A 44 -10.63 12.03 10.22
CA GLU A 44 -11.67 11.30 10.95
C GLU A 44 -11.12 10.03 11.59
N TRP A 45 -10.25 9.30 10.88
CA TRP A 45 -9.58 8.13 11.41
C TRP A 45 -8.63 8.46 12.57
N PHE A 46 -7.91 9.58 12.49
CA PHE A 46 -7.08 10.06 13.61
C PHE A 46 -7.92 10.35 14.85
N ASP A 47 -9.05 11.04 14.69
CA ASP A 47 -9.92 11.40 15.80
C ASP A 47 -10.61 10.16 16.39
N ALA A 48 -11.10 9.26 15.53
CA ALA A 48 -11.75 8.02 15.95
C ALA A 48 -10.81 7.11 16.74
N ILE A 49 -9.57 6.89 16.28
CA ILE A 49 -8.62 6.03 17.00
C ILE A 49 -8.21 6.63 18.35
N GLU A 50 -8.02 7.95 18.47
CA GLU A 50 -7.75 8.57 19.78
C GLU A 50 -8.96 8.44 20.71
N PHE A 51 -10.17 8.64 20.19
CA PHE A 51 -11.39 8.45 20.97
C PHE A 51 -11.49 7.01 21.48
N TYR A 52 -11.30 6.01 20.62
CA TYR A 52 -11.33 4.60 21.01
C TYR A 52 -10.18 4.22 21.96
N LYS A 53 -9.01 4.83 21.81
CA LYS A 53 -7.88 4.64 22.74
C LYS A 53 -8.22 5.12 24.14
N ASN A 54 -8.84 6.29 24.27
CA ASN A 54 -9.31 6.80 25.57
C ASN A 54 -10.34 5.86 26.20
N LEU A 55 -11.29 5.35 25.40
CA LEU A 55 -12.27 4.38 25.88
C LEU A 55 -11.60 3.05 26.29
N TYR A 56 -10.62 2.56 25.52
CA TYR A 56 -9.89 1.34 25.80
C TYR A 56 -9.13 1.42 27.13
N GLN A 57 -8.54 2.58 27.41
CA GLN A 57 -7.82 2.83 28.65
C GLN A 57 -8.76 3.06 29.85
N GLY A 58 -9.97 3.58 29.61
CA GLY A 58 -10.94 3.91 30.65
C GLY A 58 -11.88 2.77 31.08
N HIS A 59 -12.00 1.70 30.30
CA HIS A 59 -12.89 0.56 30.60
C HIS A 59 -12.13 -0.69 31.04
N THR A 60 -12.86 -1.66 31.61
CA THR A 60 -12.33 -2.96 32.06
C THR A 60 -13.17 -4.13 31.54
N GLY A 61 -12.66 -5.35 31.66
CA GLY A 61 -13.38 -6.58 31.32
C GLY A 61 -13.92 -6.60 29.89
N LYS A 62 -15.16 -7.06 29.71
CA LYS A 62 -15.78 -7.24 28.39
C LYS A 62 -15.90 -5.94 27.60
N GLU A 63 -16.14 -4.81 28.25
CA GLU A 63 -16.22 -3.51 27.59
C GLU A 63 -14.87 -3.11 27.00
N LYS A 64 -13.80 -3.25 27.79
CA LYS A 64 -12.43 -3.04 27.31
C LYS A 64 -12.12 -3.91 26.09
N THR A 65 -12.48 -5.20 26.11
CA THR A 65 -12.24 -6.10 24.98
C THR A 65 -13.00 -5.69 23.72
N ARG A 66 -14.25 -5.23 23.85
CA ARG A 66 -15.03 -4.74 22.69
C ARG A 66 -14.43 -3.48 22.11
N ILE A 67 -14.03 -2.53 22.94
CA ILE A 67 -13.36 -1.30 22.46
C ILE A 67 -11.99 -1.63 21.86
N ALA A 68 -11.24 -2.57 22.44
CA ALA A 68 -9.98 -3.05 21.88
C ALA A 68 -10.17 -3.63 20.47
N ALA A 69 -11.20 -4.47 20.27
CA ALA A 69 -11.56 -5.03 18.97
C ALA A 69 -12.02 -3.97 17.97
N LEU A 70 -12.77 -2.96 18.43
CA LEU A 70 -13.15 -1.81 17.61
C LEU A 70 -11.92 -1.02 17.16
N LEU A 71 -11.06 -0.57 18.08
CA LEU A 71 -9.84 0.17 17.78
C LEU A 71 -8.94 -0.60 16.80
N TYR A 72 -8.70 -1.87 17.12
CA TYR A 72 -7.90 -2.77 16.31
C TYR A 72 -8.44 -2.87 14.88
N SER A 73 -9.74 -3.11 14.74
CA SER A 73 -10.39 -3.24 13.43
C SER A 73 -10.34 -1.91 12.67
N THR A 74 -10.69 -0.79 13.32
CA THR A 74 -10.64 0.55 12.72
C THR A 74 -9.25 0.92 12.23
N PHE A 75 -8.19 0.55 12.94
CA PHE A 75 -6.81 0.79 12.50
C PHE A 75 -6.52 0.11 11.17
N PHE A 76 -6.82 -1.19 11.07
CA PHE A 76 -6.50 -1.96 9.87
C PHE A 76 -7.40 -1.65 8.67
N GLU A 77 -8.54 -0.97 8.84
CA GLU A 77 -9.47 -0.64 7.74
C GLU A 77 -9.13 0.64 6.96
N ASN A 78 -8.12 1.42 7.38
CA ASN A 78 -7.88 2.72 6.75
C ASN A 78 -7.07 2.62 5.43
N SER A 79 -7.75 2.86 4.30
CA SER A 79 -7.13 2.83 2.97
C SER A 79 -6.20 4.00 2.69
N ASP A 80 -6.43 5.18 3.28
CA ASP A 80 -5.59 6.36 3.06
C ASP A 80 -4.24 6.23 3.75
N PHE A 81 -4.21 5.66 4.96
CA PHE A 81 -3.01 5.24 5.66
C PHE A 81 -2.15 4.32 4.78
N TYR A 82 -2.76 3.27 4.21
CA TYR A 82 -2.08 2.36 3.30
C TYR A 82 -1.56 3.05 2.03
N ASN A 83 -2.34 3.94 1.42
CA ASN A 83 -1.90 4.69 0.25
C ASN A 83 -0.69 5.58 0.57
N ILE A 84 -0.67 6.23 1.73
CA ILE A 84 0.44 7.07 2.17
C ILE A 84 1.69 6.22 2.39
N ILE A 85 1.61 5.13 3.17
CA ILE A 85 2.76 4.26 3.43
C ILE A 85 3.32 3.68 2.13
N GLY A 86 2.47 3.14 1.26
CA GLY A 86 2.89 2.59 -0.02
C GLY A 86 3.50 3.66 -0.94
N SER A 87 2.94 4.87 -0.96
CA SER A 87 3.50 5.98 -1.73
C SER A 87 4.87 6.43 -1.20
N LEU A 88 5.06 6.50 0.12
CA LEU A 88 6.36 6.80 0.71
C LEU A 88 7.41 5.74 0.35
N CYS A 89 7.03 4.45 0.31
CA CYS A 89 7.91 3.38 -0.17
C CYS A 89 8.32 3.59 -1.64
N LYS A 90 7.37 3.96 -2.51
CA LYS A 90 7.66 4.29 -3.92
C LYS A 90 8.60 5.48 -4.03
N VAL A 91 8.32 6.56 -3.31
CA VAL A 91 9.15 7.77 -3.31
C VAL A 91 10.57 7.44 -2.85
N LYS A 92 10.74 6.73 -1.74
CA LYS A 92 12.06 6.28 -1.26
C LYS A 92 12.83 5.51 -2.33
N THR A 93 12.17 4.62 -3.05
CA THR A 93 12.80 3.78 -4.09
C THR A 93 12.97 4.50 -5.43
N GLY A 94 12.56 5.78 -5.52
CA GLY A 94 12.76 6.63 -6.69
C GLY A 94 11.64 6.62 -7.71
N TYR A 95 10.48 6.06 -7.36
CA TYR A 95 9.26 6.07 -8.16
C TYR A 95 8.29 7.13 -7.65
N LYS A 96 7.27 7.48 -8.45
CA LYS A 96 6.26 8.46 -8.01
C LYS A 96 5.29 7.84 -7.00
N GLY A 97 4.91 8.61 -5.99
CA GLY A 97 3.77 8.29 -5.14
C GLY A 97 2.47 8.21 -5.95
N SER A 98 1.42 7.60 -5.39
CA SER A 98 0.14 7.43 -6.10
C SER A 98 -1.03 7.59 -5.15
N SER A 99 -1.90 8.57 -5.42
CA SER A 99 -3.17 8.73 -4.71
C SER A 99 -4.18 7.64 -5.05
N TYR A 100 -3.87 6.79 -6.05
CA TYR A 100 -4.68 5.67 -6.55
C TYR A 100 -3.92 4.33 -6.53
N LEU A 101 -3.02 4.13 -5.56
CA LEU A 101 -2.17 2.92 -5.45
C LEU A 101 -2.99 1.62 -5.57
N PHE A 102 -4.19 1.57 -4.98
CA PHE A 102 -5.10 0.42 -4.99
C PHE A 102 -6.23 0.50 -6.03
N TRP A 103 -5.95 1.10 -7.20
CA TRP A 103 -6.94 1.25 -8.26
C TRP A 103 -7.55 -0.10 -8.71
N LYS A 104 -8.87 -0.06 -8.92
CA LYS A 104 -9.75 -1.17 -9.31
C LYS A 104 -9.62 -1.47 -10.81
N THR A 105 -9.41 -2.74 -11.16
CA THR A 105 -9.46 -3.18 -12.57
C THR A 105 -10.91 -3.41 -13.01
N LYS A 106 -11.17 -3.54 -14.32
CA LYS A 106 -12.53 -3.80 -14.83
C LYS A 106 -13.08 -5.16 -14.42
N LYS A 107 -12.19 -6.12 -14.09
CA LYS A 107 -12.52 -7.48 -13.69
C LYS A 107 -13.01 -7.58 -12.24
N TYR A 108 -12.52 -6.71 -11.36
CA TYR A 108 -13.03 -6.68 -10.00
C TYR A 108 -14.36 -5.93 -10.00
N ASP A 109 -15.43 -6.56 -9.52
CA ASP A 109 -16.71 -5.86 -9.27
C ASP A 109 -16.63 -4.99 -8.01
N ARG A 110 -15.57 -5.14 -7.20
CA ARG A 110 -15.34 -4.41 -5.93
C ARG A 110 -13.97 -3.74 -5.87
N LEU A 111 -13.78 -2.82 -4.94
CA LEU A 111 -12.44 -2.35 -4.57
C LEU A 111 -11.65 -3.49 -3.92
N LEU A 112 -10.31 -3.40 -3.96
CA LEU A 112 -9.45 -4.30 -3.21
C LEU A 112 -9.81 -4.26 -1.72
N GLY A 113 -9.93 -5.45 -1.14
CA GLY A 113 -10.17 -5.62 0.28
C GLY A 113 -8.91 -5.26 1.08
N ILE A 114 -9.06 -5.09 2.39
CA ILE A 114 -7.95 -4.69 3.26
C ILE A 114 -6.80 -5.68 3.22
N GLY A 115 -7.07 -6.99 3.25
CA GLY A 115 -6.03 -8.00 3.14
C GLY A 115 -5.20 -7.86 1.85
N GLU A 116 -5.87 -7.65 0.71
CA GLU A 116 -5.21 -7.46 -0.60
C GLU A 116 -4.34 -6.18 -0.62
N LYS A 117 -4.80 -5.11 0.04
CA LYS A 117 -4.04 -3.84 0.17
C LYS A 117 -2.82 -4.02 1.08
N GLN A 118 -2.97 -4.70 2.20
CA GLN A 118 -1.87 -5.00 3.12
C GLN A 118 -0.81 -5.86 2.43
N ASP A 119 -1.22 -6.95 1.77
CA ASP A 119 -0.30 -7.83 1.04
C ASP A 119 0.51 -7.06 -0.01
N SER A 120 -0.16 -6.13 -0.71
CA SER A 120 0.51 -5.23 -1.66
C SER A 120 1.52 -4.31 -1.00
N ILE A 121 1.25 -3.84 0.22
CA ILE A 121 2.16 -2.98 0.99
C ILE A 121 3.36 -3.76 1.52
N LEU A 122 3.21 -5.02 1.91
CA LEU A 122 4.32 -5.80 2.45
C LEU A 122 5.47 -5.89 1.43
N GLU A 123 5.15 -6.11 0.15
CA GLU A 123 6.16 -6.13 -0.91
C GLU A 123 6.84 -4.77 -1.08
N LEU A 124 6.07 -3.66 -1.04
CA LEU A 124 6.62 -2.30 -1.14
C LEU A 124 7.51 -1.95 0.05
N LEU A 125 7.13 -2.34 1.27
CA LEU A 125 7.93 -2.14 2.48
C LEU A 125 9.23 -2.93 2.42
N HIS A 126 9.19 -4.16 1.90
CA HIS A 126 10.39 -4.97 1.70
C HIS A 126 11.34 -4.30 0.70
N ASP A 127 10.83 -3.83 -0.45
CA ASP A 127 11.63 -3.11 -1.44
C ASP A 127 12.21 -1.82 -0.89
N ALA A 128 11.45 -1.14 -0.03
CA ALA A 128 11.88 0.04 0.71
C ALA A 128 12.81 -0.31 1.88
N GLY A 129 13.20 -1.57 2.09
CA GLY A 129 14.09 -1.97 3.18
C GLY A 129 13.56 -1.63 4.57
N LYS A 130 12.25 -1.81 4.80
CA LYS A 130 11.56 -1.59 6.09
C LYS A 130 11.00 -2.89 6.68
N PRO A 131 11.86 -3.90 6.96
CA PRO A 131 11.41 -5.23 7.38
C PRO A 131 10.70 -5.21 8.74
N ASN A 132 11.01 -4.28 9.64
CA ASN A 132 10.36 -4.25 10.95
C ASN A 132 8.88 -3.84 10.83
N ILE A 133 8.54 -3.02 9.83
CA ILE A 133 7.13 -2.70 9.53
C ILE A 133 6.42 -3.91 8.92
N VAL A 134 7.10 -4.67 8.05
CA VAL A 134 6.57 -5.95 7.52
C VAL A 134 6.26 -6.90 8.67
N ASP A 135 7.19 -7.06 9.62
CA ASP A 135 7.02 -7.91 10.79
C ASP A 135 5.87 -7.43 11.69
N PHE A 136 5.73 -6.11 11.86
CA PHE A 136 4.59 -5.54 12.59
C PHE A 136 3.26 -6.01 12.01
N PHE A 137 3.06 -5.91 10.69
CA PHE A 137 1.81 -6.38 10.08
C PHE A 137 1.62 -7.89 10.23
N LYS A 138 2.67 -8.69 9.99
CA LYS A 138 2.60 -10.16 10.12
C LYS A 138 2.27 -10.63 11.54
N GLN A 139 2.80 -9.95 12.56
CA GLN A 139 2.67 -10.37 13.96
C GLN A 139 1.40 -9.81 14.63
N ASN A 140 0.86 -8.71 14.13
CA ASN A 140 -0.25 -8.00 14.78
C ASN A 140 -1.56 -8.09 13.99
N HIS A 141 -1.56 -8.36 12.68
CA HIS A 141 -2.79 -8.44 11.89
C HIS A 141 -3.33 -9.88 11.79
N PHE A 142 -4.53 -10.09 12.32
CA PHE A 142 -5.30 -11.33 12.29
C PHE A 142 -6.70 -11.00 11.76
N LYS A 143 -6.93 -11.38 10.51
CA LYS A 143 -8.21 -11.11 9.82
C LYS A 143 -9.39 -11.77 10.54
N GLU A 144 -9.16 -12.87 11.24
CA GLU A 144 -10.15 -13.64 11.99
C GLU A 144 -10.76 -12.82 13.13
N ILE A 145 -9.92 -12.05 13.86
CA ILE A 145 -10.38 -11.17 14.95
C ILE A 145 -11.27 -10.06 14.39
N ARG A 146 -10.79 -9.39 13.32
CA ARG A 146 -11.54 -8.33 12.66
C ARG A 146 -12.88 -8.84 12.12
N ASN A 147 -12.86 -9.96 11.41
CA ASN A 147 -14.06 -10.50 10.76
C ASN A 147 -15.11 -10.94 11.78
N THR A 148 -14.70 -11.66 12.82
CA THR A 148 -15.63 -12.07 13.89
C THR A 148 -16.21 -10.89 14.63
N PHE A 149 -15.40 -9.87 14.93
CA PHE A 149 -15.89 -8.65 15.57
C PHE A 149 -16.90 -7.90 14.66
N SER A 150 -16.55 -7.64 13.40
CA SER A 150 -17.40 -6.91 12.45
C SER A 150 -18.72 -7.62 12.14
N HIS A 151 -18.75 -8.95 12.22
CA HIS A 151 -19.95 -9.76 11.98
C HIS A 151 -20.64 -10.21 13.27
N SER A 152 -20.21 -9.73 14.44
CA SER A 152 -20.72 -10.16 15.75
C SER A 152 -20.67 -11.68 15.96
N ALA A 153 -19.73 -12.37 15.31
CA ALA A 153 -19.51 -13.80 15.37
C ALA A 153 -18.46 -14.14 16.45
N TYR A 154 -18.70 -13.69 17.68
CA TYR A 154 -17.81 -13.94 18.81
C TYR A 154 -18.56 -13.99 20.15
N ALA A 155 -17.94 -14.65 21.13
CA ALA A 155 -18.35 -14.59 22.53
C ALA A 155 -17.18 -14.14 23.40
N LEU A 156 -17.48 -13.51 24.54
CA LEU A 156 -16.48 -13.09 25.52
C LEU A 156 -16.70 -13.79 26.86
N SER A 157 -15.67 -14.46 27.35
CA SER A 157 -15.57 -14.87 28.76
C SER A 157 -14.98 -13.70 29.59
N ALA A 158 -14.45 -13.97 30.78
CA ALA A 158 -13.76 -12.97 31.58
C ALA A 158 -12.41 -12.56 30.94
N ASP A 159 -11.69 -13.55 30.42
CA ASP A 159 -10.30 -13.46 29.97
C ASP A 159 -10.09 -14.00 28.54
N GLU A 160 -11.12 -14.54 27.90
CA GLU A 160 -11.03 -15.09 26.54
C GLU A 160 -11.96 -14.41 25.55
N TYR A 161 -11.47 -14.32 24.32
CA TYR A 161 -12.24 -14.05 23.12
C TYR A 161 -12.44 -15.35 22.37
N ILE A 162 -13.70 -15.73 22.11
CA ILE A 162 -14.07 -16.98 21.46
C ILE A 162 -14.58 -16.65 20.05
N LEU A 163 -13.94 -17.22 19.05
CA LEU A 163 -14.24 -17.06 17.63
C LEU A 163 -15.41 -18.00 17.25
N HIS A 164 -16.42 -17.47 16.56
CA HIS A 164 -17.48 -18.25 15.95
C HIS A 164 -17.47 -18.06 14.43
N ASP A 165 -17.91 -19.08 13.68
CA ASP A 165 -18.12 -19.02 12.23
C ASP A 165 -16.92 -18.49 11.42
N THR A 166 -15.70 -18.85 11.84
CA THR A 166 -14.47 -18.43 11.17
C THR A 166 -13.40 -19.52 11.24
N GLU A 167 -12.38 -19.39 10.40
CA GLU A 167 -11.19 -20.23 10.46
C GLU A 167 -10.44 -20.01 11.79
N PRO A 168 -9.74 -21.03 12.31
CA PRO A 168 -8.98 -20.87 13.54
C PRO A 168 -7.85 -19.86 13.37
N ILE A 169 -7.55 -19.13 14.45
CA ILE A 169 -6.35 -18.33 14.54
C ILE A 169 -5.16 -19.24 14.84
N TYR A 170 -4.04 -19.07 14.13
CA TYR A 170 -2.84 -19.85 14.39
C TYR A 170 -1.92 -19.09 15.34
N ILE A 171 -1.80 -19.59 16.56
CA ILE A 171 -0.93 -19.05 17.60
C ILE A 171 0.16 -20.10 17.85
N GLU A 172 1.42 -19.73 17.61
CA GLU A 172 2.56 -20.65 17.72
C GLU A 172 2.40 -21.93 16.88
N GLY A 173 1.71 -21.82 15.74
CA GLY A 173 1.43 -22.94 14.83
C GLY A 173 0.25 -23.83 15.25
N LEU A 174 -0.38 -23.56 16.39
CA LEU A 174 -1.57 -24.24 16.85
C LEU A 174 -2.82 -23.46 16.44
N GLY A 175 -3.71 -24.10 15.70
CA GLY A 175 -5.02 -23.53 15.35
C GLY A 175 -5.94 -23.52 16.56
N GLN A 176 -6.41 -22.34 16.95
CA GLN A 176 -7.27 -22.13 18.12
C GLN A 176 -8.54 -21.39 17.71
N SER A 177 -9.68 -21.74 18.32
CA SER A 177 -10.96 -21.04 18.16
C SER A 177 -11.25 -20.06 19.30
N SER A 178 -10.29 -19.86 20.20
CA SER A 178 -10.33 -18.84 21.24
C SER A 178 -8.91 -18.39 21.57
N PHE A 179 -8.78 -17.25 22.24
CA PHE A 179 -7.49 -16.75 22.74
C PHE A 179 -7.68 -15.88 23.98
N ASN A 180 -6.65 -15.84 24.82
CA ASN A 180 -6.64 -15.00 26.01
C ASN A 180 -6.47 -13.52 25.63
N VAL A 181 -7.35 -12.65 26.15
CA VAL A 181 -7.35 -11.23 25.77
C VAL A 181 -6.17 -10.47 26.38
N GLU A 182 -5.72 -10.84 27.58
CA GLU A 182 -4.65 -10.13 28.28
C GLU A 182 -3.26 -10.48 27.75
N THR A 183 -2.99 -11.76 27.50
CA THR A 183 -1.65 -12.22 27.11
C THR A 183 -1.43 -12.20 25.60
N PHE A 184 -2.50 -12.27 24.80
CA PHE A 184 -2.39 -12.30 23.35
C PHE A 184 -2.95 -11.05 22.66
N PHE A 185 -4.17 -10.62 22.99
CA PHE A 185 -4.85 -9.59 22.19
C PHE A 185 -4.48 -8.15 22.57
N TYR A 186 -4.55 -7.80 23.85
CA TYR A 186 -4.21 -6.46 24.34
C TYR A 186 -2.78 -6.03 23.96
N PRO A 187 -1.74 -6.88 24.02
CA PRO A 187 -0.41 -6.49 23.56
C PRO A 187 -0.38 -6.08 22.07
N LYS A 188 -1.21 -6.70 21.23
CA LYS A 188 -1.32 -6.33 19.81
C LYS A 188 -2.03 -4.99 19.62
N VAL A 189 -3.05 -4.73 20.43
CA VAL A 189 -3.77 -3.46 20.47
C VAL A 189 -2.83 -2.34 20.91
N ASP A 190 -2.00 -2.58 21.92
CA ASP A 190 -0.99 -1.64 22.39
C ASP A 190 0.07 -1.35 21.31
N ASN A 191 0.54 -2.39 20.61
CA ASN A 191 1.44 -2.21 19.47
C ASN A 191 0.80 -1.35 18.37
N VAL A 192 -0.49 -1.59 18.07
CA VAL A 192 -1.27 -0.79 17.12
C VAL A 192 -1.36 0.67 17.56
N ILE A 193 -1.64 0.94 18.83
CA ILE A 193 -1.70 2.30 19.38
C ILE A 193 -0.36 3.03 19.24
N ILE A 194 0.75 2.35 19.53
CA ILE A 194 2.10 2.91 19.40
C ILE A 194 2.42 3.23 17.94
N PHE A 195 2.12 2.29 17.03
CA PHE A 195 2.33 2.49 15.59
C PHE A 195 1.50 3.68 15.08
N PHE A 196 0.21 3.69 15.40
CA PHE A 196 -0.73 4.75 15.04
C PHE A 196 -0.25 6.12 15.52
N SER A 197 0.10 6.24 16.80
CA SER A 197 0.52 7.52 17.39
C SER A 197 1.77 8.03 16.69
N THR A 198 2.75 7.14 16.44
CA THR A 198 3.97 7.49 15.71
C THR A 198 3.68 7.95 14.28
N PHE A 199 2.81 7.24 13.55
CA PHE A 199 2.42 7.61 12.19
C PHE A 199 1.72 8.97 12.15
N LYS A 200 0.72 9.18 13.02
CA LYS A 200 -0.03 10.42 13.13
C LYS A 200 0.90 11.60 13.41
N ASP A 201 1.81 11.46 14.37
CA ASP A 201 2.77 12.50 14.72
C ASP A 201 3.70 12.82 13.55
N LEU A 202 4.22 11.81 12.85
CA LEU A 202 5.06 12.00 11.66
C LEU A 202 4.32 12.71 10.54
N TYR A 203 3.08 12.31 10.27
CA TYR A 203 2.26 12.92 9.24
C TYR A 203 1.97 14.40 9.55
N LEU A 204 1.44 14.68 10.75
CA LEU A 204 1.08 16.04 11.15
C LEU A 204 2.30 16.96 11.29
N SER A 205 3.41 16.45 11.85
CA SER A 205 4.66 17.24 11.95
C SER A 205 5.28 17.51 10.58
N SER A 206 5.18 16.58 9.63
CA SER A 206 5.64 16.79 8.26
C SER A 206 4.84 17.91 7.58
N PHE A 207 3.52 17.92 7.76
CA PHE A 207 2.66 19.01 7.31
C PHE A 207 3.02 20.36 7.95
N ALA A 208 3.14 20.38 9.28
CA ALA A 208 3.45 21.60 10.04
C ALA A 208 4.88 22.13 9.84
N SER A 209 5.77 21.32 9.25
CA SER A 209 7.17 21.71 9.01
C SER A 209 7.33 22.77 7.90
N TYR A 210 6.36 22.89 6.98
CA TYR A 210 6.41 23.84 5.88
C TYR A 210 5.86 25.21 6.32
N ARG A 211 6.70 25.98 7.03
CA ARG A 211 6.29 27.27 7.63
C ARG A 211 6.44 28.50 6.73
N ALA A 212 7.10 28.33 5.60
CA ALA A 212 7.33 29.36 4.60
C ALA A 212 7.55 28.70 3.23
N ASP A 213 7.44 29.51 2.18
CA ASP A 213 7.69 29.05 0.82
C ASP A 213 9.13 28.52 0.67
N LYS A 214 9.24 27.40 -0.04
CA LYS A 214 10.52 26.76 -0.32
C LYS A 214 10.56 26.30 -1.76
N VAL A 215 11.65 26.64 -2.46
CA VAL A 215 11.89 26.15 -3.82
C VAL A 215 12.61 24.81 -3.75
N VAL A 216 12.08 23.81 -4.46
CA VAL A 216 12.66 22.49 -4.63
C VAL A 216 12.70 22.10 -6.10
N LYS A 217 13.53 21.12 -6.44
CA LYS A 217 13.52 20.49 -7.77
C LYS A 217 12.54 19.32 -7.78
N GLY A 218 11.72 19.22 -8.82
CA GLY A 218 10.83 18.08 -9.02
C GLY A 218 10.41 17.91 -10.48
N TYR A 219 9.82 16.76 -10.80
CA TYR A 219 9.41 16.42 -12.17
C TYR A 219 7.94 16.73 -12.43
N PHE A 220 7.67 17.71 -13.30
CA PHE A 220 6.32 18.07 -13.71
C PHE A 220 6.23 18.56 -15.17
N PRO A 221 6.17 17.65 -16.18
CA PRO A 221 6.70 16.28 -16.19
C PRO A 221 8.23 16.24 -16.30
N ASN A 222 8.85 17.34 -16.71
CA ASN A 222 10.29 17.53 -16.76
C ASN A 222 10.80 18.13 -15.45
N LEU A 223 12.11 18.00 -15.20
CA LEU A 223 12.73 18.59 -14.02
C LEU A 223 12.59 20.12 -14.05
N CYS A 224 11.94 20.70 -13.05
CA CYS A 224 11.72 22.13 -12.92
C CYS A 224 11.82 22.60 -11.46
N ASP A 225 11.84 23.93 -11.28
CA ASP A 225 11.72 24.55 -9.96
C ASP A 225 10.25 24.61 -9.54
N ILE A 226 9.98 24.11 -8.35
CA ILE A 226 8.64 24.03 -7.76
C ILE A 226 8.69 24.78 -6.45
N THR A 227 7.77 25.72 -6.27
CA THR A 227 7.60 26.42 -5.00
C THR A 227 6.62 25.63 -4.15
N ILE A 228 7.10 24.98 -3.11
CA ILE A 228 6.23 24.46 -2.04
C ILE A 228 5.73 25.68 -1.26
N LEU A 229 4.42 25.78 -1.10
CA LEU A 229 3.78 26.88 -0.40
C LEU A 229 3.63 26.52 1.07
N GLY A 230 4.19 27.36 1.94
CA GLY A 230 4.16 27.14 3.38
C GLY A 230 3.63 28.37 4.12
N ALA A 231 2.93 28.14 5.22
CA ALA A 231 2.37 29.17 6.07
C ALA A 231 2.58 28.83 7.56
N VAL A 232 2.21 29.75 8.46
CA VAL A 232 2.39 29.56 9.91
C VAL A 232 1.72 28.28 10.42
N ASP A 233 0.61 27.88 9.80
CA ASP A 233 -0.18 26.68 10.08
C ASP A 233 0.23 25.45 9.24
N GLY A 234 1.29 25.55 8.43
CA GLY A 234 1.92 24.44 7.71
C GLY A 234 1.76 24.50 6.20
N LEU A 235 1.86 23.33 5.57
CA LEU A 235 1.81 23.14 4.12
C LEU A 235 0.49 23.64 3.51
N LYS A 236 0.60 24.52 2.51
CA LYS A 236 -0.52 25.10 1.75
C LYS A 236 -0.60 24.62 0.30
N GLY A 237 0.37 23.81 -0.15
CA GLY A 237 0.37 23.24 -1.48
C GLY A 237 1.68 23.47 -2.22
N PHE A 238 1.61 23.55 -3.54
CA PHE A 238 2.75 23.87 -4.39
C PHE A 238 2.32 24.65 -5.63
N LYS A 239 3.27 25.39 -6.19
CA LYS A 239 3.11 26.22 -7.38
C LYS A 239 4.33 26.09 -8.30
N ILE A 240 4.05 26.02 -9.59
CA ILE A 240 5.03 25.99 -10.67
C ILE A 240 4.79 27.24 -11.50
N LYS A 241 5.80 28.11 -11.53
CA LYS A 241 5.66 29.44 -12.12
C LYS A 241 5.66 29.35 -13.65
N ASN A 242 4.76 30.05 -14.32
CA ASN A 242 4.72 30.16 -15.79
C ASN A 242 4.83 28.80 -16.50
N SER A 243 4.09 27.80 -16.02
CA SER A 243 4.19 26.41 -16.49
C SER A 243 3.24 26.08 -17.62
N VAL A 244 2.21 26.91 -17.84
CA VAL A 244 1.16 26.71 -18.84
C VAL A 244 0.81 28.01 -19.54
N GLN A 245 0.49 27.92 -20.82
CA GLN A 245 0.17 29.09 -21.65
C GLN A 245 -1.30 29.04 -22.10
N PHE A 246 -2.06 30.09 -21.77
CA PHE A 246 -3.42 30.29 -22.28
C PHE A 246 -3.47 31.59 -23.09
N TYR A 247 -3.96 31.53 -24.32
CA TYR A 247 -4.11 32.70 -25.19
C TYR A 247 -2.83 33.56 -25.30
N GLY A 248 -1.66 32.92 -25.31
CA GLY A 248 -0.36 33.60 -25.39
C GLY A 248 0.20 34.13 -24.06
N GLN A 249 -0.56 34.06 -22.97
CA GLN A 249 -0.13 34.48 -21.63
C GLN A 249 0.32 33.28 -20.79
N TRP A 250 1.41 33.45 -20.04
CA TRP A 250 1.91 32.43 -19.13
C TRP A 250 1.17 32.51 -17.80
N HIS A 251 0.79 31.35 -17.28
CA HIS A 251 0.11 31.19 -16.00
C HIS A 251 0.84 30.17 -15.14
N ASP A 252 0.67 30.31 -13.83
CA ASP A 252 1.16 29.34 -12.87
C ASP A 252 0.23 28.12 -12.85
N SER A 253 0.80 26.95 -12.59
CA SER A 253 0.04 25.72 -12.31
C SER A 253 0.42 25.12 -10.98
N GLY A 254 -0.47 24.36 -10.38
CA GLY A 254 -0.21 23.69 -9.11
C GLY A 254 -1.47 23.36 -8.35
N ILE A 255 -1.28 22.92 -7.12
CA ILE A 255 -2.36 22.64 -6.18
C ILE A 255 -2.09 23.47 -4.95
N TRP A 256 -3.00 24.35 -4.58
CA TRP A 256 -2.86 25.12 -3.35
C TRP A 256 -4.19 25.35 -2.66
N TYR A 257 -4.08 25.63 -1.38
CA TYR A 257 -5.22 25.82 -0.50
C TYR A 257 -5.85 27.19 -0.74
N ASP A 258 -7.15 27.18 -0.97
CA ASP A 258 -7.99 28.36 -1.09
C ASP A 258 -8.73 28.58 0.24
N GLU A 259 -8.32 29.62 0.96
CA GLU A 259 -8.88 29.97 2.28
C GLU A 259 -10.33 30.43 2.19
N GLN A 260 -10.74 31.02 1.06
CA GLN A 260 -12.11 31.50 0.88
C GLN A 260 -13.11 30.34 0.90
N TYR A 261 -12.70 29.18 0.38
CA TYR A 261 -13.55 28.02 0.21
C TYR A 261 -13.17 26.82 1.09
N ASP A 262 -12.15 26.97 1.93
CA ASP A 262 -11.56 25.90 2.75
C ASP A 262 -11.32 24.63 1.93
N MET A 263 -10.57 24.73 0.83
CA MET A 263 -10.29 23.59 -0.04
C MET A 263 -8.95 23.67 -0.75
N TYR A 264 -8.38 22.50 -1.08
CA TYR A 264 -7.31 22.46 -2.09
C TYR A 264 -7.94 22.60 -3.48
N ALA A 265 -7.42 23.55 -4.25
CA ALA A 265 -7.82 23.78 -5.63
C ALA A 265 -6.69 23.43 -6.58
N GLY A 266 -7.04 22.75 -7.67
CA GLY A 266 -6.12 22.50 -8.79
C GLY A 266 -6.17 23.68 -9.75
N HIS A 267 -5.03 24.33 -9.98
CA HIS A 267 -4.94 25.50 -10.84
C HIS A 267 -4.17 25.16 -12.11
N ASN A 268 -4.83 25.36 -13.24
CA ASN A 268 -4.22 25.27 -14.58
C ASN A 268 -3.40 23.99 -14.81
N ILE A 269 -3.84 22.87 -14.22
CA ILE A 269 -3.19 21.57 -14.40
C ILE A 269 -3.72 20.97 -15.70
N THR A 270 -2.96 21.10 -16.77
CA THR A 270 -3.22 20.36 -18.01
C THR A 270 -2.64 18.96 -17.89
N PHE A 271 -3.51 17.95 -17.82
CA PHE A 271 -3.14 16.54 -17.94
C PHE A 271 -2.87 16.17 -19.42
N ASN A 272 -1.96 16.88 -20.09
CA ASN A 272 -1.45 16.43 -21.39
C ASN A 272 -0.27 15.47 -21.17
N MET A 273 -0.52 14.45 -20.36
CA MET A 273 0.42 13.40 -19.98
C MET A 273 -0.17 12.04 -20.38
N PRO A 274 0.63 10.97 -20.48
CA PRO A 274 0.09 9.62 -20.52
C PRO A 274 -0.94 9.46 -19.39
N ASN A 275 -2.04 8.74 -19.65
CA ASN A 275 -3.03 8.40 -18.62
C ASN A 275 -2.29 7.97 -17.34
N VAL A 276 -2.74 8.43 -16.16
CA VAL A 276 -2.14 8.10 -14.85
C VAL A 276 -1.86 6.60 -14.73
N GLU A 277 -2.77 5.78 -15.26
CA GLU A 277 -2.61 4.33 -15.35
C GLU A 277 -1.35 3.88 -16.11
N THR A 278 -1.03 4.53 -17.23
CA THR A 278 0.17 4.23 -18.03
C THR A 278 1.44 4.53 -17.24
N VAL A 279 1.47 5.65 -16.52
CA VAL A 279 2.62 6.01 -15.68
C VAL A 279 2.77 5.01 -14.54
N GLU A 280 1.68 4.67 -13.86
CA GLU A 280 1.68 3.71 -12.76
C GLU A 280 2.12 2.31 -13.22
N ILE A 281 1.60 1.82 -14.35
CA ILE A 281 1.99 0.53 -14.91
C ILE A 281 3.45 0.51 -15.33
N ASP A 282 3.94 1.59 -15.96
CA ASP A 282 5.35 1.67 -16.38
C ASP A 282 6.30 1.67 -15.17
N ASP A 283 5.98 2.44 -14.11
CA ASP A 283 6.75 2.46 -12.86
C ASP A 283 6.75 1.08 -12.18
N GLN A 284 5.59 0.42 -12.11
CA GLN A 284 5.49 -0.93 -11.52
C GLN A 284 6.26 -1.97 -12.34
N LEU A 285 6.15 -1.94 -13.68
CA LEU A 285 6.94 -2.82 -14.55
C LEU A 285 8.44 -2.61 -14.34
N LYS A 286 8.91 -1.35 -14.35
CA LYS A 286 10.32 -1.02 -14.09
C LYS A 286 10.80 -1.53 -12.74
N ARG A 287 9.96 -1.42 -11.70
CA ARG A 287 10.28 -1.96 -10.38
C ARG A 287 10.49 -3.47 -10.43
N TYR A 288 9.57 -4.23 -11.02
CA TYR A 288 9.72 -5.68 -11.12
C TYR A 288 10.84 -6.14 -12.08
N GLU A 289 11.15 -5.35 -13.10
CA GLU A 289 12.30 -5.60 -13.99
C GLU A 289 13.62 -5.53 -13.24
N ASN A 290 13.76 -4.53 -12.36
CA ASN A 290 14.96 -4.30 -11.55
C ASN A 290 15.09 -5.20 -10.32
N LYS A 291 14.06 -6.01 -10.01
CA LYS A 291 14.06 -6.90 -8.84
C LYS A 291 14.57 -8.28 -9.17
N ASP A 292 15.35 -8.88 -8.27
CA ASP A 292 15.82 -10.26 -8.47
C ASP A 292 14.69 -11.27 -8.28
N ASP A 293 13.82 -11.08 -7.27
CA ASP A 293 12.67 -11.96 -6.97
C ASP A 293 11.53 -11.17 -6.30
N ILE A 294 10.38 -11.83 -6.10
CA ILE A 294 9.26 -11.38 -5.29
C ILE A 294 9.39 -12.01 -3.89
N HIS A 295 9.32 -11.21 -2.82
CA HIS A 295 9.80 -11.64 -1.50
C HIS A 295 8.69 -11.88 -0.47
N GLN A 296 7.62 -11.08 -0.49
CA GLN A 296 6.54 -11.09 0.49
C GLN A 296 5.24 -11.63 -0.11
N SER A 297 4.82 -11.09 -1.25
CA SER A 297 3.54 -11.45 -1.86
C SER A 297 3.50 -11.21 -3.36
N ASP A 298 2.95 -12.19 -4.09
CA ASP A 298 2.72 -12.10 -5.54
C ASP A 298 1.42 -11.34 -5.89
N VAL A 299 0.60 -10.97 -4.90
CA VAL A 299 -0.74 -10.38 -5.11
C VAL A 299 -0.65 -9.10 -5.94
N GLU A 300 0.25 -8.19 -5.57
CA GLU A 300 0.43 -6.94 -6.30
C GLU A 300 0.94 -7.19 -7.74
N PHE A 301 1.87 -8.12 -7.91
CA PHE A 301 2.39 -8.51 -9.22
C PHE A 301 1.29 -9.07 -10.12
N HIS A 302 0.46 -9.98 -9.61
CA HIS A 302 -0.66 -10.52 -10.37
C HIS A 302 -1.71 -9.45 -10.69
N ASN A 303 -2.00 -8.53 -9.75
CA ASN A 303 -2.86 -7.38 -10.01
C ASN A 303 -2.33 -6.50 -11.16
N LEU A 304 -1.02 -6.29 -11.26
CA LEU A 304 -0.39 -5.61 -12.40
C LEU A 304 -0.60 -6.39 -13.70
N MET A 305 -0.41 -7.72 -13.69
CA MET A 305 -0.63 -8.57 -14.87
C MET A 305 -2.08 -8.54 -15.36
N GLU A 306 -3.05 -8.39 -14.44
CA GLU A 306 -4.45 -8.19 -14.80
C GLU A 306 -4.67 -6.84 -15.48
N LYS A 307 -4.16 -5.75 -14.91
CA LYS A 307 -4.27 -4.40 -15.50
C LYS A 307 -3.70 -4.33 -16.92
N ILE A 308 -2.54 -4.95 -17.14
CA ILE A 308 -1.88 -4.99 -18.46
C ILE A 308 -2.70 -5.80 -19.46
N SER A 309 -3.23 -6.96 -19.04
CA SER A 309 -4.08 -7.80 -19.87
C SER A 309 -5.36 -7.08 -20.31
N ASP A 310 -5.95 -6.26 -19.44
CA ASP A 310 -7.15 -5.48 -19.77
C ASP A 310 -6.88 -4.38 -20.80
N ARG A 311 -5.70 -3.74 -20.71
CA ARG A 311 -5.30 -2.62 -21.58
C ARG A 311 -4.81 -3.06 -22.96
N LYS A 312 -4.33 -4.30 -23.09
CA LYS A 312 -3.88 -4.93 -24.33
C LYS A 312 -2.80 -4.12 -25.10
N GLN A 313 -1.97 -3.36 -24.39
CA GLN A 313 -0.88 -2.61 -25.01
C GLN A 313 0.31 -3.53 -25.33
N PRO A 314 0.78 -3.64 -26.58
CA PRO A 314 1.79 -4.63 -26.96
C PRO A 314 3.09 -4.54 -26.17
N ASN A 315 3.58 -3.33 -25.90
CA ASN A 315 4.81 -3.13 -25.11
C ASN A 315 4.64 -3.56 -23.65
N GLU A 316 3.50 -3.25 -23.04
CA GLU A 316 3.19 -3.66 -21.66
C GLU A 316 3.08 -5.19 -21.57
N ILE A 317 2.39 -5.83 -22.53
CA ILE A 317 2.28 -7.30 -22.61
C ILE A 317 3.65 -7.93 -22.75
N ALA A 318 4.51 -7.42 -23.64
CA ALA A 318 5.85 -7.99 -23.84
C ALA A 318 6.69 -8.00 -22.54
N ARG A 319 6.70 -6.88 -21.83
CA ARG A 319 7.39 -6.74 -20.54
C ARG A 319 6.78 -7.64 -19.47
N ALA A 320 5.45 -7.67 -19.38
CA ALA A 320 4.70 -8.53 -18.46
C ALA A 320 4.99 -10.03 -18.68
N THR A 321 4.96 -10.50 -19.93
CA THR A 321 5.28 -11.88 -20.27
C THR A 321 6.70 -12.24 -19.86
N ASN A 322 7.69 -11.37 -20.13
CA ASN A 322 9.07 -11.60 -19.71
C ASN A 322 9.21 -11.70 -18.18
N LEU A 323 8.51 -10.85 -17.43
CA LEU A 323 8.51 -10.91 -15.96
C LEU A 323 7.86 -12.19 -15.42
N LEU A 324 6.73 -12.63 -16.01
CA LEU A 324 6.09 -13.89 -15.64
C LEU A 324 7.03 -15.08 -15.86
N LEU A 325 7.74 -15.11 -16.99
CA LEU A 325 8.72 -16.14 -17.29
C LEU A 325 9.93 -16.08 -16.35
N LYS A 326 10.43 -14.89 -16.04
CA LYS A 326 11.51 -14.67 -15.08
C LYS A 326 11.16 -15.25 -13.71
N PHE A 327 10.04 -14.83 -13.13
CA PHE A 327 9.64 -15.24 -11.78
C PHE A 327 9.12 -16.69 -11.70
N GLY A 328 8.49 -17.20 -12.76
CA GLY A 328 8.17 -18.62 -12.88
C GLY A 328 9.44 -19.48 -12.96
N GLY A 329 10.41 -19.07 -13.77
CA GLY A 329 11.70 -19.74 -13.92
C GLY A 329 12.54 -19.75 -12.64
N LEU A 330 12.51 -18.67 -11.86
CA LEU A 330 13.18 -18.63 -10.55
C LEU A 330 12.58 -19.64 -9.56
N ARG A 331 11.26 -19.75 -9.50
CA ARG A 331 10.57 -20.76 -8.68
C ARG A 331 10.85 -22.17 -9.17
N HIS A 332 10.93 -22.37 -10.49
CA HIS A 332 11.30 -23.66 -11.07
C HIS A 332 12.71 -24.09 -10.69
N LYS A 333 13.69 -23.18 -10.77
CA LYS A 333 15.07 -23.44 -10.30
C LYS A 333 15.11 -23.81 -8.81
N LYS A 334 14.32 -23.12 -7.97
CA LYS A 334 14.20 -23.46 -6.54
C LYS A 334 13.62 -24.87 -6.35
N MET A 335 12.65 -25.28 -7.16
CA MET A 335 12.09 -26.64 -7.14
C MET A 335 13.14 -27.71 -7.53
N GLU A 336 13.95 -27.44 -8.55
CA GLU A 336 15.00 -28.36 -9.00
C GLU A 336 16.06 -28.57 -7.91
N GLN A 337 16.38 -27.52 -7.16
CA GLN A 337 17.35 -27.51 -6.06
C GLN A 337 16.80 -28.06 -4.74
N GLU A 338 15.47 -28.11 -4.57
CA GLU A 338 14.82 -28.62 -3.36
C GLU A 338 15.07 -30.13 -3.20
N GLN A 339 15.62 -30.50 -2.03
CA GLN A 339 15.97 -31.87 -1.69
C GLN A 339 14.81 -32.59 -0.98
N ASN A 340 13.91 -31.85 -0.33
CA ASN A 340 12.76 -32.43 0.34
C ASN A 340 11.66 -32.81 -0.68
N PRO A 341 11.34 -34.10 -0.86
CA PRO A 341 10.37 -34.54 -1.87
C PRO A 341 8.96 -34.01 -1.62
N PHE A 342 8.56 -33.82 -0.35
CA PHE A 342 7.24 -33.30 0.01
C PHE A 342 7.11 -31.83 -0.35
N LYS A 343 8.16 -31.03 -0.07
CA LYS A 343 8.19 -29.63 -0.48
C LYS A 343 8.21 -29.52 -2.00
N LYS A 344 9.04 -30.33 -2.68
CA LYS A 344 9.14 -30.37 -4.14
C LYS A 344 7.79 -30.58 -4.83
N LYS A 345 6.95 -31.49 -4.32
CA LYS A 345 5.57 -31.72 -4.81
C LYS A 345 4.63 -30.53 -4.69
N SER A 346 4.92 -29.57 -3.81
CA SER A 346 4.09 -28.36 -3.64
C SER A 346 4.46 -27.24 -4.61
N PHE A 347 5.68 -27.25 -5.17
CA PHE A 347 6.17 -26.18 -6.07
C PHE A 347 5.32 -25.95 -7.32
N PRO A 348 4.80 -26.98 -8.02
CA PRO A 348 3.96 -26.75 -9.20
C PRO A 348 2.78 -25.81 -8.94
N LYS A 349 2.17 -25.87 -7.74
CA LYS A 349 1.09 -24.96 -7.32
C LYS A 349 1.49 -23.48 -7.38
N PHE A 350 2.76 -23.17 -7.14
CA PHE A 350 3.30 -21.81 -7.11
C PHE A 350 3.98 -21.40 -8.42
N ILE A 351 4.38 -22.35 -9.28
CA ILE A 351 5.02 -22.08 -10.58
C ILE A 351 3.98 -21.93 -11.69
N LEU A 352 3.02 -22.86 -11.76
CA LEU A 352 2.03 -22.93 -12.82
C LEU A 352 1.24 -21.62 -13.03
N PRO A 353 0.84 -20.87 -11.98
CA PRO A 353 0.16 -19.59 -12.16
C PRO A 353 0.93 -18.60 -13.03
N PHE A 354 2.27 -18.57 -12.93
CA PHE A 354 3.12 -17.67 -13.73
C PHE A 354 3.12 -18.07 -15.20
N TYR A 355 3.36 -19.34 -15.50
CA TYR A 355 3.42 -19.82 -16.88
C TYR A 355 2.05 -19.79 -17.57
N LYS A 356 0.99 -20.20 -16.88
CA LYS A 356 -0.38 -20.14 -17.42
C LYS A 356 -0.75 -18.70 -17.77
N ARG A 357 -0.44 -17.75 -16.87
CA ARG A 357 -0.70 -16.33 -17.14
C ARG A 357 0.17 -15.77 -18.28
N ALA A 358 1.42 -16.22 -18.40
CA ALA A 358 2.31 -15.81 -19.50
C ALA A 358 1.75 -16.20 -20.86
N ILE A 359 1.18 -17.41 -20.98
CA ILE A 359 0.48 -17.85 -22.19
C ILE A 359 -0.76 -17.00 -22.42
N GLU A 360 -1.60 -16.82 -21.40
CA GLU A 360 -2.86 -16.09 -21.52
C GLU A 360 -2.67 -14.68 -22.10
N ILE A 361 -1.68 -13.94 -21.61
CA ILE A 361 -1.42 -12.56 -22.07
C ILE A 361 -0.50 -12.51 -23.29
N GLY A 362 0.47 -13.43 -23.39
CA GLY A 362 1.59 -13.35 -24.34
C GLY A 362 1.39 -14.11 -25.65
N SER A 363 0.40 -15.00 -25.75
CA SER A 363 0.11 -15.79 -26.97
C SER A 363 0.04 -14.97 -28.26
N PRO A 364 -0.48 -13.72 -28.27
CA PRO A 364 -0.51 -12.92 -29.49
C PRO A 364 0.87 -12.41 -29.97
N LEU A 365 1.89 -12.41 -29.10
CA LEU A 365 3.18 -11.77 -29.35
C LEU A 365 4.38 -12.72 -29.34
N PHE A 366 4.25 -13.91 -28.73
CA PHE A 366 5.37 -14.86 -28.56
C PHE A 366 4.97 -16.29 -28.92
N ASP A 367 5.95 -17.10 -29.34
CA ASP A 367 5.78 -18.54 -29.42
C ASP A 367 5.66 -19.14 -28.00
N THR A 368 4.49 -19.71 -27.73
CA THR A 368 4.15 -20.29 -26.41
C THR A 368 4.47 -21.78 -26.32
N THR A 369 4.96 -22.41 -27.39
CA THR A 369 5.28 -23.85 -27.43
C THR A 369 6.23 -24.28 -26.30
N PRO A 370 7.35 -23.57 -26.04
CA PRO A 370 8.25 -23.94 -24.94
C PRO A 370 7.58 -23.85 -23.56
N ILE A 371 6.69 -22.87 -23.37
CA ILE A 371 6.00 -22.64 -22.10
C ILE A 371 4.96 -23.75 -21.87
N LYS A 372 4.22 -24.14 -22.92
CA LYS A 372 3.25 -25.24 -22.85
C LYS A 372 3.90 -26.55 -22.46
N LYS A 373 5.06 -26.86 -23.04
CA LYS A 373 5.83 -28.06 -22.69
C LYS A 373 6.24 -28.05 -21.21
N ALA A 374 6.73 -26.92 -20.70
CA ALA A 374 7.09 -26.78 -19.29
C ALA A 374 5.88 -26.95 -18.34
N ILE A 375 4.69 -26.49 -18.75
CA ILE A 375 3.44 -26.72 -18.00
C ILE A 375 3.09 -28.22 -17.97
N GLU A 376 3.15 -28.90 -19.11
CA GLU A 376 2.88 -30.35 -19.19
C GLU A 376 3.84 -31.16 -18.31
N GLU A 377 5.11 -30.80 -18.28
CA GLU A 377 6.11 -31.43 -17.40
C GLU A 377 5.78 -31.21 -15.91
N LEU A 378 5.32 -30.01 -15.53
CA LEU A 378 4.95 -29.67 -14.15
C LEU A 378 3.60 -30.25 -13.70
N GLU A 379 2.67 -30.52 -14.62
CA GLU A 379 1.37 -31.13 -14.31
C GLU A 379 1.44 -32.66 -14.22
N ASN A 380 2.39 -33.27 -14.93
CA ASN A 380 2.56 -34.73 -14.99
C ASN A 380 3.64 -35.30 -14.05
N GLY A 381 4.47 -34.45 -13.44
CA GLY A 381 5.51 -34.83 -12.46
C GLY A 381 5.09 -34.58 -11.03
#